data_AF-A0A5J4KFD1-F1
#
_entry.id   AF-A0A5J4KFD1-F1
#
_cell.length_a   1.000
_cell.length_b   1.000
_cell.length_c   1.000
_cell.angle_alpha   90.00
_cell.angle_beta   90.00
_cell.angle_gamma   90.00
#
_symmetry.space_group_name_H-M   'P 1'
#
loop_
_entity.id
_entity.type
_entity.pdbx_description
1 polymer ?
#
loop_
_entity_poly.entity_id
_entity_poly.type
_entity_poly.pdbx_seq_one_letter_code
_entity_poly.pdbx_strand_id
1 'polypeptide(L)'
;MRNNPYPDEPNRVPPTDVLPQRERMADLPPRSAPPSTAAPLPAETVQEVENAEARQEEARTVRYAIGKLNDFLQWFLVVLEVTLIIRFFLKLIGALQSNLFVGFLYSLTDIVMFPFATIVNSLKIRGGQEFEWSTLIAMLIYWLIFWAVRRFLSILISSPEEPAS
;
A
#
# COMPACT_ATOMS: atom_id res chain seq x y z
N MET A 1 27.75 17.87 -20.13
CA MET A 1 28.71 18.47 -19.19
C MET A 1 27.95 18.79 -17.90
N ARG A 2 28.52 18.54 -16.72
CA ARG A 2 27.88 18.81 -15.42
C ARG A 2 28.38 20.17 -14.91
N ASN A 3 27.47 21.10 -14.62
CA ASN A 3 27.86 22.40 -14.06
C ASN A 3 28.08 22.26 -12.55
N ASN A 4 29.31 22.48 -12.11
CA ASN A 4 29.68 22.59 -10.70
C ASN A 4 29.49 24.05 -10.24
N PRO A 5 28.68 24.35 -9.20
CA PRO A 5 28.25 25.72 -8.93
C PRO A 5 29.20 26.58 -8.07
N TYR A 6 30.35 26.06 -7.64
CA TYR A 6 31.33 26.81 -6.82
C TYR A 6 32.79 26.54 -7.27
N PRO A 7 33.36 27.43 -8.10
CA PRO A 7 34.79 27.69 -8.17
C PRO A 7 35.18 28.89 -7.28
N ASP A 8 36.39 28.85 -6.72
CA ASP A 8 37.10 29.98 -6.06
C ASP A 8 36.46 30.45 -4.70
N GLU A 9 37.15 30.79 -3.60
CA GLU A 9 38.57 31.07 -3.24
C GLU A 9 38.87 30.56 -1.77
N PRO A 10 39.80 31.14 -0.97
CA PRO A 10 41.22 30.74 -0.92
C PRO A 10 41.71 30.28 0.48
N ASN A 11 42.95 29.75 0.54
CA ASN A 11 43.65 29.38 1.77
C ASN A 11 43.64 30.49 2.84
N ARG A 12 42.99 30.23 3.99
CA ARG A 12 43.20 31.00 5.23
C ARG A 12 44.02 30.19 6.23
N VAL A 13 45.28 30.59 6.41
CA VAL A 13 46.13 30.16 7.52
C VAL A 13 45.67 30.91 8.79
N PRO A 14 45.30 30.25 9.89
CA PRO A 14 45.04 30.93 11.16
C PRO A 14 46.35 31.47 11.76
N PRO A 15 46.37 32.71 12.29
CA PRO A 15 47.54 33.21 13.02
C PRO A 15 47.80 32.43 14.31
N THR A 16 49.08 32.21 14.61
CA THR A 16 49.54 31.64 15.88
C THR A 16 49.58 32.71 16.96
N ASP A 17 48.63 32.69 17.90
CA ASP A 17 48.73 33.43 19.16
C ASP A 17 49.10 32.52 20.35
N VAL A 18 50.02 33.02 21.18
CA VAL A 18 50.69 32.39 22.32
C VAL A 18 50.54 33.33 23.52
N LEU A 19 50.28 32.92 24.77
CA LEU A 19 50.27 31.64 25.52
C LEU A 19 49.34 31.90 26.76
N PRO A 20 49.40 31.23 27.93
CA PRO A 20 49.56 29.80 28.28
C PRO A 20 48.49 29.30 29.29
N GLN A 21 48.04 28.03 29.22
CA GLN A 21 47.63 27.31 30.45
C GLN A 21 47.75 25.78 30.37
N ARG A 22 48.97 25.30 30.08
CA ARG A 22 49.38 23.98 30.57
C ARG A 22 49.63 24.10 32.07
N GLU A 23 48.60 23.90 32.91
CA GLU A 23 48.69 23.32 34.26
C GLU A 23 47.32 23.30 34.97
N ARG A 24 47.10 22.25 35.78
CA ARG A 24 45.92 22.01 36.65
C ARG A 24 44.56 21.73 35.98
N MET A 25 44.43 20.53 35.45
CA MET A 25 43.44 19.56 35.97
C MET A 25 43.81 18.12 35.58
N ALA A 26 45.07 17.76 35.82
CA ALA A 26 45.60 16.40 35.63
C ALA A 26 45.35 15.51 36.87
N ASP A 27 44.18 15.62 37.48
CA ASP A 27 43.85 14.91 38.74
C ASP A 27 42.34 14.69 38.95
N LEU A 28 41.58 14.61 37.85
CA LEU A 28 40.35 13.82 37.90
C LEU A 28 40.77 12.35 37.74
N PRO A 29 40.51 11.47 38.74
CA PRO A 29 40.70 10.05 38.50
C PRO A 29 39.83 9.67 37.29
N PRO A 30 40.29 8.74 36.42
CA PRO A 30 39.42 8.25 35.36
C PRO A 30 38.15 7.78 36.04
N ARG A 31 37.02 8.43 35.73
CA ARG A 31 35.72 7.97 36.19
C ARG A 31 35.62 6.58 35.60
N SER A 32 35.80 5.57 36.44
CA SER A 32 35.59 4.20 36.04
C SER A 32 34.19 4.19 35.45
N ALA A 33 34.11 3.89 34.14
CA ALA A 33 32.88 3.34 33.63
C ALA A 33 32.53 2.23 34.62
N PRO A 34 31.32 2.24 35.24
CA PRO A 34 30.94 1.16 36.12
C PRO A 34 31.27 -0.12 35.34
N PRO A 35 32.02 -1.07 35.93
CA PRO A 35 32.49 -2.22 35.19
C PRO A 35 31.26 -2.77 34.47
N SER A 36 31.40 -3.00 33.15
CA SER A 36 30.39 -3.72 32.40
C SER A 36 30.48 -5.18 32.84
N THR A 37 30.08 -5.40 34.09
CA THR A 37 29.38 -6.58 34.55
C THR A 37 28.13 -6.62 33.69
N ALA A 38 28.32 -7.10 32.46
CA ALA A 38 27.30 -7.86 31.77
C ALA A 38 27.02 -9.07 32.66
N ALA A 39 26.24 -8.82 33.73
CA ALA A 39 25.53 -9.85 34.43
C ALA A 39 24.80 -10.61 33.33
N PRO A 40 24.95 -11.95 33.25
CA PRO A 40 24.23 -12.73 32.27
C PRO A 40 22.76 -12.33 32.33
N LEU A 41 22.25 -11.79 31.22
CA LEU A 41 20.83 -11.48 31.12
C LEU A 41 20.08 -12.76 31.51
N PRO A 42 19.10 -12.71 32.43
CA PRO A 42 18.32 -13.88 32.79
C PRO A 42 17.84 -14.58 31.52
N ALA A 43 17.93 -15.90 31.44
CA ALA A 43 17.55 -16.63 30.22
C ALA A 43 16.10 -16.31 29.80
N GLU A 44 15.25 -15.97 30.77
CA GLU A 44 13.89 -15.48 30.63
C GLU A 44 13.78 -14.17 29.84
N THR A 45 14.65 -13.16 30.07
CA THR A 45 14.62 -11.89 29.32
C THR A 45 15.15 -12.03 27.90
N VAL A 46 16.12 -12.92 27.67
CA VAL A 46 16.61 -13.24 26.33
C VAL A 46 15.51 -13.92 25.50
N GLN A 47 14.81 -14.89 26.09
CA GLN A 47 13.66 -15.55 25.46
C GLN A 47 12.49 -14.59 25.21
N GLU A 48 12.21 -13.65 26.11
CA GLU A 48 11.15 -12.66 25.90
C GLU A 48 11.45 -11.74 24.70
N VAL A 49 12.71 -11.30 24.56
CA VAL A 49 13.15 -10.48 23.41
C VAL A 49 13.07 -11.28 22.10
N GLU A 50 13.60 -12.50 22.06
CA GLU A 50 13.55 -13.37 20.86
C GLU A 50 12.10 -13.64 20.42
N ASN A 51 11.19 -13.92 21.36
CA ASN A 51 9.76 -14.09 21.08
C ASN A 51 9.09 -12.78 20.62
N ALA A 52 9.51 -11.63 21.13
CA ALA A 52 8.99 -10.32 20.71
C ALA A 52 9.46 -9.95 19.29
N GLU A 53 10.72 -10.24 18.95
CA GLU A 53 11.28 -10.06 17.61
C GLU A 53 10.57 -10.96 16.59
N ALA A 54 10.42 -12.26 16.88
CA ALA A 54 9.68 -13.19 16.03
C ALA A 54 8.22 -12.72 15.77
N ARG A 55 7.50 -12.30 16.82
CA ARG A 55 6.14 -11.73 16.68
C ARG A 55 6.12 -10.44 15.86
N GLN A 56 7.15 -9.60 15.94
CA GLN A 56 7.26 -8.39 15.11
C GLN A 56 7.52 -8.74 13.64
N GLU A 57 8.33 -9.75 13.34
CA GLU A 57 8.55 -10.23 11.96
C GLU A 57 7.27 -10.81 11.36
N GLU A 58 6.57 -11.69 12.10
CA GLU A 58 5.25 -12.19 11.71
C GLU A 58 4.26 -11.03 11.46
N ALA A 59 4.13 -10.08 12.38
CA ALA A 59 3.25 -8.93 12.23
C ALA A 59 3.61 -8.05 11.01
N ARG A 60 4.91 -7.86 10.71
CA ARG A 60 5.38 -7.12 9.52
C ARG A 60 5.00 -7.85 8.23
N THR A 61 5.21 -9.17 8.17
CA THR A 61 4.86 -9.96 6.96
C THR A 61 3.35 -10.01 6.73
N VAL A 62 2.53 -10.18 7.78
CA VAL A 62 1.06 -10.15 7.69
C VAL A 62 0.54 -8.78 7.24
N ARG A 63 1.05 -7.68 7.83
CA ARG A 63 0.68 -6.31 7.41
C ARG A 63 1.06 -6.03 5.95
N TYR A 64 2.24 -6.47 5.51
CA TYR A 64 2.65 -6.36 4.11
C TYR A 64 1.73 -7.17 3.18
N ALA A 65 1.41 -8.42 3.52
CA ALA A 65 0.55 -9.29 2.71
C ALA A 65 -0.87 -8.74 2.57
N ILE A 66 -1.49 -8.26 3.67
CA ILE A 66 -2.83 -7.66 3.65
C ILE A 66 -2.84 -6.35 2.85
N GLY A 67 -1.80 -5.51 2.98
CA GLY A 67 -1.64 -4.30 2.18
C GLY A 67 -1.55 -4.61 0.68
N LYS A 68 -0.73 -5.60 0.31
CA LYS A 68 -0.58 -6.07 -1.07
C LYS A 68 -1.87 -6.65 -1.64
N LEU A 69 -2.64 -7.37 -0.83
CA LEU A 69 -3.97 -7.89 -1.19
C LEU A 69 -4.95 -6.74 -1.44
N ASN A 70 -4.99 -5.74 -0.57
CA ASN A 70 -5.81 -4.53 -0.72
C ASN A 70 -5.52 -3.80 -2.06
N ASP A 71 -4.24 -3.69 -2.45
CA ASP A 71 -3.85 -3.05 -3.71
C ASP A 71 -4.27 -3.89 -4.93
N PHE A 72 -4.13 -5.21 -4.84
CA PHE A 72 -4.60 -6.14 -5.87
C PHE A 72 -6.13 -6.06 -6.05
N LEU A 73 -6.90 -6.03 -4.96
CA LEU A 73 -8.35 -5.84 -4.99
C LEU A 73 -8.74 -4.52 -5.68
N GLN A 74 -8.01 -3.44 -5.42
CA GLN A 74 -8.26 -2.15 -6.08
C GLN A 74 -8.00 -2.21 -7.58
N TRP A 75 -6.86 -2.78 -7.98
CA TRP A 75 -6.51 -2.92 -9.40
C TRP A 75 -7.53 -3.81 -10.13
N PHE A 76 -7.90 -4.95 -9.53
CA PHE A 76 -8.90 -5.85 -10.08
C PHE A 76 -10.26 -5.19 -10.22
N LEU A 77 -10.73 -4.45 -9.21
CA LEU A 77 -11.99 -3.70 -9.29
C LEU A 77 -11.97 -2.71 -10.47
N VAL A 78 -10.89 -1.94 -10.65
CA VAL A 78 -10.79 -0.98 -11.76
C VAL A 78 -10.85 -1.68 -13.12
N VAL A 79 -10.16 -2.81 -13.28
CA VAL A 79 -10.21 -3.60 -14.52
C VAL A 79 -11.63 -4.16 -14.75
N LEU A 80 -12.29 -4.68 -13.71
CA LEU A 80 -13.66 -5.19 -13.76
C LEU A 80 -14.65 -4.11 -14.20
N GLU A 81 -14.64 -2.97 -13.51
CA GLU A 81 -15.51 -1.82 -13.80
C GLU A 81 -15.30 -1.29 -15.22
N VAL A 82 -14.05 -1.07 -15.64
CA VAL A 82 -13.76 -0.62 -17.02
C VAL A 82 -14.27 -1.63 -18.05
N THR A 83 -14.13 -2.93 -17.79
CA THR A 83 -14.65 -3.98 -18.69
C THR A 83 -16.18 -3.96 -18.78
N LEU A 84 -16.89 -3.78 -17.64
CA LEU A 84 -18.35 -3.68 -17.60
C LEU A 84 -18.86 -2.36 -18.23
N ILE A 85 -18.14 -1.24 -18.05
CA ILE A 85 -18.42 0.04 -18.71
C ILE A 85 -18.35 -0.11 -20.23
N ILE A 86 -17.29 -0.75 -20.75
CA ILE A 86 -17.14 -1.00 -22.19
C ILE A 86 -18.27 -1.91 -22.69
N ARG A 87 -18.62 -2.99 -21.96
CA ARG A 87 -19.78 -3.84 -22.29
C ARG A 87 -21.06 -3.01 -22.39
N PHE A 88 -21.36 -2.21 -21.36
CA PHE A 88 -22.56 -1.39 -21.29
C PHE A 88 -22.65 -0.41 -22.46
N PHE A 89 -21.58 0.33 -22.78
CA PHE A 89 -21.57 1.24 -23.91
C PHE A 89 -21.70 0.53 -25.26
N LEU A 90 -21.04 -0.62 -25.45
CA LEU A 90 -21.19 -1.41 -26.67
C LEU A 90 -22.62 -1.93 -26.86
N LYS A 91 -23.28 -2.37 -25.78
CA LYS A 91 -24.71 -2.74 -25.81
C LYS A 91 -25.61 -1.54 -26.11
N LEU A 92 -25.34 -0.40 -25.47
CA LEU A 92 -26.11 0.83 -25.63
C LEU A 92 -26.05 1.38 -27.07
N ILE A 93 -24.91 1.30 -27.75
CA ILE A 93 -24.78 1.72 -29.16
C ILE A 93 -25.23 0.64 -30.17
N GLY A 94 -25.54 -0.57 -29.73
CA GLY A 94 -25.97 -1.68 -30.60
C GLY A 94 -24.81 -2.32 -31.38
N ALA A 95 -23.65 -2.49 -30.72
CA ALA A 95 -22.47 -3.07 -31.35
C ALA A 95 -22.71 -4.50 -31.86
N LEU A 96 -22.21 -4.79 -33.06
CA LEU A 96 -22.42 -6.08 -33.73
C LEU A 96 -21.69 -7.21 -32.99
N GLN A 97 -22.46 -8.14 -32.41
CA GLN A 97 -21.93 -9.30 -31.68
C GLN A 97 -21.13 -10.28 -32.56
N SER A 98 -21.27 -10.20 -33.90
CA SER A 98 -20.44 -10.93 -34.86
C SER A 98 -18.99 -10.41 -34.95
N ASN A 99 -18.71 -9.22 -34.40
CA ASN A 99 -17.34 -8.73 -34.29
C ASN A 99 -16.58 -9.51 -33.19
N LEU A 100 -15.40 -10.03 -33.52
CA LEU A 100 -14.59 -10.87 -32.62
C LEU A 100 -14.33 -10.23 -31.24
N PHE A 101 -14.05 -8.92 -31.19
CA PHE A 101 -13.79 -8.21 -29.94
C PHE A 101 -15.06 -8.04 -29.10
N VAL A 102 -16.17 -7.66 -29.74
CA VAL A 102 -17.48 -7.47 -29.06
C VAL A 102 -17.99 -8.80 -28.52
N GLY A 103 -17.97 -9.85 -29.34
CA GLY A 103 -18.36 -11.21 -28.94
C GLY A 103 -17.51 -11.75 -27.80
N PHE A 104 -16.18 -11.63 -27.90
CA PHE A 104 -15.25 -12.01 -26.83
C PHE A 104 -15.55 -11.27 -25.52
N LEU A 105 -15.70 -9.94 -25.57
CA LEU A 105 -15.96 -9.14 -24.37
C LEU A 105 -17.28 -9.53 -23.71
N TYR A 106 -18.33 -9.76 -24.50
CA TYR A 106 -19.63 -10.19 -23.97
C TYR A 106 -19.51 -11.57 -23.30
N SER A 107 -18.93 -12.57 -23.97
CA SER A 107 -18.74 -13.91 -23.37
C SER A 107 -17.83 -13.90 -22.13
N LEU A 108 -16.78 -13.07 -22.11
CA LEU A 108 -15.91 -12.89 -20.94
C LEU A 108 -16.67 -12.26 -19.76
N THR A 109 -17.58 -11.32 -20.03
CA THR A 109 -18.35 -10.65 -18.98
C THR A 109 -19.64 -11.38 -18.61
N ASP A 110 -20.11 -12.35 -19.39
CA ASP A 110 -21.34 -13.09 -19.08
C ASP A 110 -21.22 -13.91 -17.77
N ILE A 111 -20.03 -14.45 -17.43
CA ILE A 111 -19.80 -15.12 -16.14
C ILE A 111 -19.86 -14.15 -14.94
N VAL A 112 -19.40 -12.91 -15.14
CA VAL A 112 -19.52 -11.81 -14.17
C VAL A 112 -20.97 -11.35 -14.06
N MET A 113 -21.69 -11.30 -15.18
CA MET A 113 -23.09 -10.89 -15.22
C MET A 113 -24.06 -11.97 -14.72
N PHE A 114 -23.66 -13.23 -14.62
CA PHE A 114 -24.51 -14.37 -14.26
C PHE A 114 -25.45 -14.12 -13.05
N PRO A 115 -24.99 -13.68 -11.87
CA PRO A 115 -25.87 -13.41 -10.74
C PRO A 115 -26.84 -12.23 -10.92
N PHE A 116 -26.60 -11.35 -11.90
CA PHE A 116 -27.43 -10.17 -12.20
C PHE A 116 -28.31 -10.33 -13.45
N ALA A 117 -28.11 -11.39 -14.23
CA ALA A 117 -28.67 -11.56 -15.57
C ALA A 117 -30.21 -11.54 -15.64
N THR A 118 -30.89 -11.90 -14.55
CA THR A 118 -32.36 -12.01 -14.47
C THR A 118 -33.03 -10.97 -13.56
N ILE A 119 -32.27 -10.02 -12.98
CA ILE A 119 -32.81 -9.06 -12.01
C ILE A 119 -33.67 -7.98 -12.70
N VAL A 120 -33.25 -7.49 -13.86
CA VAL A 120 -33.98 -6.47 -14.64
C VAL A 120 -33.88 -6.79 -16.13
N ASN A 121 -35.01 -6.75 -16.83
CA ASN A 121 -35.05 -6.90 -18.28
C ASN A 121 -34.33 -5.73 -18.98
N SER A 122 -33.51 -6.04 -20.00
CA SER A 122 -32.89 -5.04 -20.87
C SER A 122 -33.95 -4.21 -21.61
N LEU A 123 -33.83 -2.89 -21.62
CA LEU A 123 -34.70 -2.05 -22.45
C LEU A 123 -34.15 -2.02 -23.87
N LYS A 124 -34.85 -2.65 -24.82
CA LYS A 124 -34.45 -2.72 -26.23
C LYS A 124 -34.92 -1.49 -26.99
N ILE A 125 -33.99 -0.81 -27.65
CA ILE A 125 -34.21 0.37 -28.49
C ILE A 125 -34.15 -0.08 -29.97
N ARG A 126 -34.75 0.71 -30.87
CA ARG A 126 -34.77 0.42 -32.31
C ARG A 126 -33.34 0.34 -32.87
N GLY A 127 -33.03 -0.73 -33.61
CA GLY A 127 -31.74 -0.89 -34.29
C GLY A 127 -30.69 -1.73 -33.55
N GLY A 128 -31.09 -2.58 -32.59
CA GLY A 128 -30.18 -3.50 -31.90
C GLY A 128 -29.48 -2.90 -30.66
N GLN A 129 -29.81 -1.66 -30.32
CA GLN A 129 -29.38 -0.98 -29.11
C GLN A 129 -30.10 -1.56 -27.88
N GLU A 130 -29.35 -1.89 -26.82
CA GLU A 130 -29.89 -2.47 -25.59
C GLU A 130 -29.36 -1.70 -24.36
N PHE A 131 -30.25 -1.13 -23.57
CA PHE A 131 -29.90 -0.55 -22.28
C PHE A 131 -29.96 -1.65 -21.20
N GLU A 132 -28.80 -2.19 -20.81
CA GLU A 132 -28.66 -3.25 -19.81
C GLU A 132 -28.65 -2.66 -18.38
N TRP A 133 -29.83 -2.52 -17.77
CA TRP A 133 -29.98 -2.14 -16.35
C TRP A 133 -29.22 -3.06 -15.40
N SER A 134 -29.21 -4.37 -15.70
CA SER A 134 -28.47 -5.38 -14.94
C SER A 134 -26.97 -5.08 -14.86
N THR A 135 -26.35 -4.57 -15.93
CA THR A 135 -24.91 -4.22 -15.95
C THR A 135 -24.59 -3.03 -15.06
N LEU A 136 -25.44 -2.00 -15.04
CA LEU A 136 -25.29 -0.86 -14.12
C LEU A 136 -25.45 -1.28 -12.65
N ILE A 137 -26.38 -2.21 -12.37
CA ILE A 137 -26.55 -2.79 -11.03
C ILE A 137 -25.33 -3.63 -10.65
N ALA A 138 -24.80 -4.46 -11.56
CA ALA A 138 -23.61 -5.27 -11.33
C ALA A 138 -22.40 -4.40 -10.96
N MET A 139 -22.13 -3.34 -11.73
CA MET A 139 -21.08 -2.34 -11.43
C MET A 139 -21.24 -1.75 -10.02
N LEU A 140 -22.42 -1.22 -9.70
CA LEU A 140 -22.68 -0.63 -8.38
C LEU A 140 -22.44 -1.63 -7.23
N ILE A 141 -22.93 -2.86 -7.38
CA ILE A 141 -22.80 -3.90 -6.35
C ILE A 141 -21.35 -4.38 -6.22
N TYR A 142 -20.62 -4.58 -7.32
CA TYR A 142 -19.20 -4.95 -7.26
C TYR A 142 -18.35 -3.85 -6.66
N TRP A 143 -18.55 -2.59 -7.04
CA TRP A 143 -17.90 -1.44 -6.42
C TRP A 143 -18.12 -1.40 -4.90
N LEU A 144 -19.37 -1.58 -4.44
CA LEU A 144 -19.71 -1.64 -3.01
C LEU A 144 -19.04 -2.81 -2.28
N ILE A 145 -19.07 -4.02 -2.86
CA ILE A 145 -18.46 -5.23 -2.26
C ILE A 145 -16.94 -5.06 -2.13
N PHE A 146 -16.26 -4.67 -3.20
CA PHE A 146 -14.81 -4.50 -3.16
C PHE A 146 -14.40 -3.35 -2.24
N TRP A 147 -15.15 -2.24 -2.23
CA TRP A 147 -14.92 -1.15 -1.29
C TRP A 147 -15.05 -1.61 0.17
N ALA A 148 -16.12 -2.36 0.49
CA ALA A 148 -16.34 -2.89 1.84
C ALA A 148 -15.25 -3.88 2.28
N VAL A 149 -14.86 -4.82 1.40
CA VAL A 149 -13.78 -5.78 1.69
C VAL A 149 -12.45 -5.07 1.86
N ARG A 150 -12.09 -4.13 0.99
CA ARG A 150 -10.88 -3.31 1.14
C ARG A 150 -10.88 -2.52 2.44
N ARG A 151 -12.01 -1.91 2.80
CA ARG A 151 -12.15 -1.14 4.04
C ARG A 151 -11.98 -2.03 5.27
N PHE A 152 -12.54 -3.24 5.26
CA PHE A 152 -12.36 -4.24 6.30
C PHE A 152 -10.89 -4.68 6.44
N LEU A 153 -10.22 -5.04 5.34
CA LEU A 153 -8.79 -5.39 5.34
C LEU A 153 -7.90 -4.27 5.88
N SER A 154 -8.21 -3.01 5.55
CA SER A 154 -7.51 -1.84 6.10
C SER A 154 -7.67 -1.70 7.62
N ILE A 155 -8.86 -2.00 8.17
CA ILE A 155 -9.12 -1.94 9.61
C ILE A 155 -8.34 -3.02 10.37
N LEU A 156 -8.14 -4.21 9.77
CA LEU A 156 -7.34 -5.28 10.37
C LEU A 156 -5.84 -4.94 10.48
N ILE A 157 -5.31 -4.06 9.62
CA ILE A 157 -3.92 -3.58 9.70
C ILE A 157 -3.74 -2.49 10.76
N SER A 158 -4.71 -1.59 10.89
CA SER A 158 -4.67 -0.47 11.83
C SER A 158 -4.94 -0.95 13.25
N SER A 159 -3.90 -1.49 13.90
CA SER A 159 -3.87 -1.65 15.36
C SER A 159 -4.11 -0.30 16.04
N PRO A 160 -4.76 -0.27 17.21
CA PRO A 160 -5.00 0.98 17.92
C PRO A 160 -3.66 1.64 18.26
N GLU A 161 -3.50 2.90 17.86
CA GLU A 161 -2.45 3.76 18.37
C GLU A 161 -2.71 3.94 19.88
N GLU A 162 -1.76 3.52 20.72
CA GLU A 162 -1.86 3.79 22.16
C GLU A 162 -1.96 5.31 22.35
N PRO A 163 -3.00 5.83 23.03
CA PRO A 163 -3.09 7.25 23.29
C PRO A 163 -1.92 7.63 24.21
N ALA A 164 -1.03 8.47 23.69
CA ALA A 164 0.14 8.95 24.42
C ALA A 164 -0.31 9.59 25.76
N SER A 165 0.10 8.96 26.86
CA SER A 165 -0.15 9.37 28.25
C SER A 165 0.87 10.40 28.72
#